data_AF-A0A151J5K5-F1
#
_entry.id   AF-A0A151J5K5-F1
#
_cell.length_a   1.000
_cell.length_b   1.000
_cell.length_c   1.000
_cell.angle_alpha   90.00
_cell.angle_beta   90.00
_cell.angle_gamma   90.00
#
_symmetry.space_group_name_H-M   'P 1'
#
loop_
_entity.id
_entity.type
_entity.pdbx_description
1 polymer ?
#
loop_
_entity_poly.entity_id
_entity_poly.type
_entity_poly.pdbx_seq_one_letter_code
_entity_poly.pdbx_strand_id
1 'polypeptide(L)'
;TLYQMRKPRCGLPDIYEYNIGRRKWAKTHLTWNFQLADSQTLQTTEFAFSLWAANSSLSFERKTVNPDILISYRSGTHTYADRRRNEEICTSSLDGPGGVLAHAFYPPTVNNYSSEIHIDSAEPWHIYLTDKSASSNKDYLLNTLIHEIGHSLGLPQLHD
;
A
#
# COMPACT_ATOMS: atom_id res chain seq x y z
N THR A 1 24.25 -0.22 8.05
CA THR A 1 24.39 -1.47 7.28
C THR A 1 23.64 -2.62 7.94
N LEU A 2 24.06 -3.27 9.03
CA LEU A 2 23.19 -4.30 9.67
C LEU A 2 21.98 -3.74 10.43
N TYR A 3 22.14 -2.55 11.02
CA TYR A 3 21.06 -1.87 11.75
C TYR A 3 19.89 -1.47 10.84
N GLN A 4 20.14 -1.10 9.58
CA GLN A 4 19.10 -0.68 8.65
C GLN A 4 18.32 -1.88 8.09
N MET A 5 18.99 -3.02 7.87
CA MET A 5 18.34 -4.25 7.40
C MET A 5 17.40 -4.89 8.43
N ARG A 6 17.51 -4.49 9.71
CA ARG A 6 16.64 -4.95 10.80
C ARG A 6 15.44 -4.05 11.03
N LYS A 7 15.33 -2.93 10.30
CA LYS A 7 14.18 -2.03 10.43
C LYS A 7 13.02 -2.55 9.58
N PRO A 8 11.78 -2.42 10.07
CA PRO A 8 10.61 -2.66 9.24
C PRO A 8 10.64 -1.79 7.98
N ARG A 9 10.25 -2.38 6.84
CA ARG A 9 10.35 -1.76 5.50
C ARG A 9 9.27 -2.30 4.56
N CYS A 10 9.15 -1.65 3.41
CA CYS A 10 8.36 -2.14 2.29
C CYS A 10 8.90 -3.50 1.78
N GLY A 11 7.98 -4.39 1.42
CA GLY A 11 8.24 -5.72 0.85
C GLY A 11 8.55 -5.70 -0.64
N LEU A 12 8.40 -4.57 -1.32
CA LEU A 12 8.82 -4.43 -2.70
C LEU A 12 10.37 -4.50 -2.79
N PRO A 13 10.93 -5.29 -3.72
CA PRO A 13 12.35 -5.29 -4.02
C PRO A 13 12.86 -3.92 -4.49
N ASP A 14 13.99 -3.49 -3.93
CA ASP A 14 14.60 -2.20 -4.23
C ASP A 14 15.15 -2.10 -5.67
N ILE A 15 15.41 -3.26 -6.29
CA ILE A 15 15.81 -3.39 -7.70
C ILE A 15 14.73 -4.17 -8.42
N TYR A 16 13.91 -3.46 -9.19
CA TYR A 16 12.93 -4.04 -10.10
C TYR A 16 13.42 -3.85 -11.55
N GLU A 17 13.10 -4.79 -12.45
CA GLU A 17 13.36 -4.59 -13.87
C GLU A 17 12.80 -3.24 -14.34
N TYR A 18 13.67 -2.43 -14.95
CA TYR A 18 13.50 -0.99 -15.25
C TYR A 18 12.18 -0.61 -15.95
N ASN A 19 11.53 -1.57 -16.60
CA ASN A 19 10.29 -1.38 -17.37
C ASN A 19 9.01 -1.47 -16.51
N ILE A 20 9.02 -2.13 -15.35
CA ILE A 20 7.81 -2.31 -14.53
C ILE A 20 7.60 -1.11 -13.60
N GLY A 21 8.67 -0.51 -13.07
CA GLY A 21 8.63 0.66 -12.19
C GLY A 21 8.29 2.00 -12.87
N ARG A 22 7.82 1.97 -14.13
CA ARG A 22 7.39 3.16 -14.89
C ARG A 22 5.92 3.11 -15.32
N ARG A 23 5.16 2.12 -14.83
CA ARG A 23 3.73 2.01 -15.15
C ARG A 23 2.97 3.15 -14.49
N LYS A 24 2.17 3.87 -15.28
CA LYS A 24 1.37 5.01 -14.84
C LYS A 24 -0.08 4.77 -15.20
N TRP A 25 -0.97 5.31 -14.38
CA TRP A 25 -2.39 5.38 -14.71
C TRP A 25 -2.61 6.26 -15.94
N ALA A 26 -3.43 5.80 -16.88
CA ALA A 26 -3.83 6.59 -18.04
C ALA A 26 -4.86 7.68 -17.70
N LYS A 27 -5.50 7.57 -16.54
CA LYS A 27 -6.50 8.51 -16.02
C LYS A 27 -5.98 9.20 -14.76
N THR A 28 -6.49 10.39 -14.49
CA THR A 28 -6.11 11.21 -13.33
C THR A 28 -7.08 11.10 -12.17
N HIS A 29 -8.31 10.66 -12.42
CA HIS A 29 -9.29 10.34 -11.38
C HIS A 29 -9.25 8.85 -11.07
N LEU A 30 -8.78 8.52 -9.87
CA LEU A 30 -8.57 7.16 -9.40
C LEU A 30 -9.54 6.85 -8.26
N THR A 31 -10.01 5.61 -8.24
CA THR A 31 -10.91 5.12 -7.21
C THR A 31 -10.18 4.16 -6.27
N TRP A 32 -10.50 4.19 -4.99
CA TRP A 32 -9.84 3.35 -4.00
C TRP A 32 -10.83 2.71 -3.02
N ASN A 33 -10.43 1.62 -2.39
CA ASN A 33 -11.12 1.11 -1.21
C ASN A 33 -10.16 0.37 -0.29
N PHE A 34 -10.38 0.48 1.01
CA PHE A 34 -9.80 -0.44 1.98
C PHE A 34 -10.87 -1.46 2.39
N GLN A 35 -10.69 -2.69 1.93
CA GLN A 35 -11.60 -3.79 2.21
C GLN A 35 -11.65 -4.11 3.70
N LEU A 36 -12.86 -4.08 4.27
CA LEU A 36 -13.15 -4.41 5.68
C LEU A 36 -12.42 -3.53 6.72
N ALA A 37 -11.90 -2.37 6.33
CA ALA A 37 -11.33 -1.42 7.26
C ALA A 37 -12.38 -0.83 8.21
N ASP A 38 -11.99 -0.67 9.48
CA ASP A 38 -12.76 0.09 10.46
C ASP A 38 -12.73 1.61 10.17
N SER A 39 -13.50 2.37 10.95
CA SER A 39 -13.62 3.82 10.74
C SER A 39 -12.29 4.56 10.90
N GLN A 40 -11.40 4.15 11.80
CA GLN A 40 -10.14 4.85 12.05
C GLN A 40 -9.13 4.58 10.94
N THR A 41 -9.05 3.32 10.50
CA THR A 41 -8.28 2.87 9.34
C THR A 41 -8.74 3.59 8.09
N LEU A 42 -10.06 3.69 7.87
CA LEU A 42 -10.63 4.40 6.72
C LEU A 42 -10.28 5.89 6.72
N GLN A 43 -10.43 6.59 7.86
CA GLN A 43 -10.05 8.00 7.98
C GLN A 43 -8.56 8.22 7.73
N THR A 44 -7.71 7.33 8.25
CA THR A 44 -6.26 7.38 8.03
C THR A 44 -5.93 7.18 6.55
N THR A 45 -6.62 6.27 5.88
CA THR A 45 -6.44 5.98 4.45
C THR A 45 -6.90 7.15 3.59
N GLU A 46 -8.05 7.75 3.91
CA GLU A 46 -8.56 8.95 3.24
C GLU A 46 -7.57 10.11 3.38
N PHE A 47 -6.98 10.28 4.57
CA PHE A 47 -5.92 11.27 4.78
C PHE A 47 -4.67 10.99 3.94
N ALA A 48 -4.24 9.72 3.84
CA ALA A 48 -3.11 9.36 2.97
C ALA A 48 -3.36 9.71 1.49
N PHE A 49 -4.57 9.43 0.97
CA PHE A 49 -4.95 9.83 -0.39
C PHE A 49 -5.07 11.34 -0.56
N SER A 50 -5.52 12.08 0.46
CA SER A 50 -5.61 13.54 0.37
C SER A 50 -4.23 14.21 0.27
N LEU A 51 -3.21 13.66 0.93
CA LEU A 51 -1.82 14.12 0.77
C LEU A 51 -1.33 13.93 -0.68
N TRP A 52 -1.64 12.80 -1.31
CA TRP A 52 -1.32 12.58 -2.73
C TRP A 52 -2.11 13.52 -3.65
N ALA A 53 -3.40 13.75 -3.38
CA ALA A 53 -4.22 14.68 -4.15
C ALA A 53 -3.67 16.11 -4.09
N ALA A 54 -3.23 16.56 -2.91
CA ALA A 54 -2.70 17.90 -2.70
C ALA A 54 -1.36 18.15 -3.39
N ASN A 55 -0.58 17.09 -3.67
CA ASN A 55 0.78 17.18 -4.20
C ASN A 55 0.92 16.59 -5.62
N SER A 56 -0.19 16.36 -6.32
CA SER A 56 -0.18 15.85 -7.69
C SER A 56 -1.36 16.41 -8.49
N SER A 57 -1.45 16.04 -9.77
CA SER A 57 -2.63 16.32 -10.60
C SER A 57 -3.69 15.21 -10.53
N LEU A 58 -3.60 14.31 -9.55
CA LEU A 58 -4.52 13.19 -9.37
C LEU A 58 -5.66 13.58 -8.41
N SER A 59 -6.81 12.95 -8.60
CA SER A 59 -7.94 13.02 -7.67
C SER A 59 -8.37 11.62 -7.26
N PHE A 60 -8.89 11.50 -6.05
CA PHE A 60 -9.21 10.21 -5.45
C PHE A 60 -10.64 10.20 -4.92
N GLU A 61 -11.37 9.13 -5.22
CA GLU A 61 -12.70 8.87 -4.69
C GLU A 61 -12.76 7.46 -4.10
N ARG A 62 -13.40 7.31 -2.95
CA ARG A 62 -13.63 5.98 -2.39
C ARG A 62 -14.76 5.28 -3.13
N LYS A 63 -14.48 4.08 -3.68
CA LYS A 63 -15.47 3.23 -4.35
C LYS A 63 -15.34 1.78 -3.89
N THR A 64 -16.37 1.23 -3.28
CA THR A 64 -16.33 -0.12 -2.69
C THR A 64 -16.31 -1.25 -3.73
N VAL A 65 -16.86 -1.02 -4.93
CA VAL A 65 -16.97 -2.02 -5.98
C VAL A 65 -16.02 -1.69 -7.13
N ASN A 66 -15.12 -2.64 -7.44
CA ASN A 66 -14.12 -2.54 -8.51
C ASN A 66 -13.34 -1.21 -8.48
N PRO A 67 -12.66 -0.88 -7.37
CA PRO A 67 -11.79 0.30 -7.32
C PRO A 67 -10.56 0.10 -8.21
N ASP A 68 -9.90 1.20 -8.57
CA ASP A 68 -8.59 1.15 -9.23
C ASP A 68 -7.50 0.66 -8.27
N ILE A 69 -7.56 1.08 -7.01
CA ILE A 69 -6.63 0.70 -5.95
C ILE A 69 -7.39 -0.01 -4.83
N LEU A 70 -7.06 -1.28 -4.58
CA LEU A 70 -7.66 -2.10 -3.53
C LEU A 70 -6.65 -2.36 -2.41
N ILE A 71 -6.98 -1.88 -1.21
CA ILE A 71 -6.17 -2.06 -0.01
C ILE A 71 -6.82 -3.16 0.83
N SER A 72 -6.01 -4.05 1.39
CA SER A 72 -6.49 -5.08 2.30
C SER A 72 -5.44 -5.50 3.32
N TYR A 73 -5.90 -5.90 4.51
CA TYR A 73 -5.07 -6.59 5.47
C TYR A 73 -4.84 -8.05 5.03
N ARG A 74 -3.59 -8.50 5.10
CA ARG A 74 -3.14 -9.86 4.73
C ARG A 74 -2.10 -10.36 5.73
N SER A 75 -1.76 -11.64 5.67
CA SER A 75 -0.69 -12.23 6.49
C SER A 75 -0.08 -13.42 5.78
N GLY A 76 1.21 -13.68 6.03
CA GLY A 76 1.90 -14.85 5.49
C GLY A 76 1.80 -14.98 3.97
N THR A 77 1.69 -16.22 3.51
CA THR A 77 1.28 -16.54 2.14
C THR A 77 -0.22 -16.34 1.98
N HIS A 78 -0.62 -15.51 1.02
CA HIS A 78 -2.01 -15.11 0.83
C HIS A 78 -2.35 -14.95 -0.66
N THR A 79 -3.63 -14.73 -0.96
CA THR A 79 -4.14 -14.46 -2.31
C THR A 79 -4.36 -12.96 -2.53
N TYR A 80 -4.39 -12.57 -3.80
CA TYR A 80 -4.90 -11.26 -4.19
C TYR A 80 -6.34 -11.06 -3.71
N ALA A 81 -6.66 -9.83 -3.30
CA ALA A 81 -7.97 -9.42 -2.80
C ALA A 81 -9.00 -9.22 -3.91
N ASP A 82 -8.56 -8.82 -5.10
CA ASP A 82 -9.43 -8.65 -6.25
C ASP A 82 -9.97 -10.00 -6.71
N ARG A 83 -11.26 -10.24 -6.47
CA ARG A 83 -11.94 -11.49 -6.84
C ARG A 83 -11.87 -11.80 -8.34
N ARG A 84 -11.61 -10.80 -9.19
CA ARG A 84 -11.43 -10.99 -10.64
C ARG A 84 -10.15 -11.77 -10.98
N ARG A 85 -9.22 -11.88 -10.03
CA ARG A 85 -8.00 -12.70 -10.14
C ARG A 85 -8.20 -14.16 -9.76
N ASN A 86 -9.43 -14.59 -9.47
CA ASN A 86 -9.78 -15.99 -9.23
C ASN A 86 -8.87 -16.68 -8.20
N GLU A 87 -8.70 -16.04 -7.03
CA GLU A 87 -7.90 -16.56 -5.92
C GLU A 87 -6.43 -16.84 -6.27
N GLU A 88 -5.88 -16.12 -7.26
CA GLU A 88 -4.46 -16.12 -7.57
C GLU A 88 -3.63 -15.86 -6.31
N ILE A 89 -2.62 -16.70 -6.08
CA ILE A 89 -1.69 -16.56 -4.96
C ILE A 89 -0.83 -15.31 -5.21
N CYS A 90 -0.76 -14.44 -4.19
CA CYS A 90 0.12 -13.29 -4.21
C CYS A 90 1.57 -13.76 -4.25
N THR A 91 2.38 -13.17 -5.14
CA THR A 91 3.78 -13.57 -5.33
C THR A 91 4.71 -13.06 -4.23
N SER A 92 4.23 -12.14 -3.39
CA SER A 92 4.98 -11.58 -2.26
C SER A 92 4.29 -12.01 -0.97
N SER A 93 5.00 -12.74 -0.12
CA SER A 93 4.51 -13.12 1.21
C SER A 93 4.84 -12.04 2.23
N LEU A 94 4.03 -11.96 3.28
CA LEU A 94 4.30 -11.16 4.47
C LEU A 94 4.94 -12.07 5.54
N ASP A 95 5.73 -11.51 6.44
CA ASP A 95 6.58 -12.26 7.37
C ASP A 95 6.13 -12.23 8.83
N GLY A 96 5.04 -11.52 9.15
CA GLY A 96 4.55 -11.38 10.51
C GLY A 96 5.12 -10.14 11.19
N PRO A 97 5.21 -10.11 12.53
CA PRO A 97 5.64 -8.91 13.24
C PRO A 97 7.10 -8.52 12.96
N GLY A 98 7.30 -7.27 12.54
CA GLY A 98 8.56 -6.72 12.08
C GLY A 98 9.02 -7.28 10.74
N GLY A 99 9.89 -6.54 10.04
CA GLY A 99 10.37 -6.95 8.72
C GLY A 99 9.55 -6.31 7.60
N VAL A 100 8.67 -7.07 6.95
CA VAL A 100 7.84 -6.59 5.83
C VAL A 100 6.51 -6.04 6.33
N LEU A 101 6.41 -4.71 6.36
CA LEU A 101 5.22 -4.00 6.80
C LEU A 101 4.03 -4.12 5.86
N ALA A 102 4.32 -4.04 4.57
CA ALA A 102 3.34 -4.01 3.50
C ALA A 102 4.04 -4.19 2.16
N HIS A 103 3.26 -4.42 1.11
CA HIS A 103 3.71 -4.21 -0.26
C HIS A 103 2.56 -3.70 -1.12
N ALA A 104 2.92 -3.14 -2.27
CA ALA A 104 1.99 -2.66 -3.27
C ALA A 104 2.33 -3.21 -4.65
N PHE A 105 1.35 -3.16 -5.54
CA PHE A 105 1.54 -3.45 -6.95
C PHE A 105 1.37 -2.19 -7.76
N TYR A 106 2.26 -2.00 -8.73
CA TYR A 106 2.16 -0.95 -9.75
C TYR A 106 0.86 -1.06 -10.56
N PRO A 107 0.45 0.01 -11.26
CA PRO A 107 -0.74 0.00 -12.10
C PRO A 107 -0.79 -1.24 -13.01
N PRO A 108 -1.92 -1.97 -13.07
CA PRO A 108 -2.03 -3.22 -13.80
C PRO A 108 -2.00 -2.98 -15.31
N THR A 109 -1.48 -3.96 -16.07
CA THR A 109 -1.53 -3.96 -17.54
C THR A 109 -2.87 -4.46 -18.08
N VAL A 110 -3.62 -5.20 -17.26
CA VAL A 110 -4.96 -5.69 -17.60
C VAL A 110 -5.97 -4.67 -17.09
N ASN A 111 -6.73 -4.05 -17.99
CA ASN A 111 -7.66 -2.94 -17.73
C ASN A 111 -8.82 -3.27 -16.74
N ASN A 112 -8.89 -4.50 -16.25
CA ASN A 112 -9.96 -4.99 -15.40
C ASN A 112 -9.50 -5.46 -14.02
N TYR A 113 -8.23 -5.29 -13.64
CA TYR A 113 -7.78 -5.60 -12.27
C TYR A 113 -7.55 -4.32 -11.46
N SER A 114 -7.69 -4.43 -10.14
CA SER A 114 -7.20 -3.42 -9.23
C SER A 114 -5.68 -3.55 -9.09
N SER A 115 -5.00 -2.40 -8.96
CA SER A 115 -3.72 -2.33 -8.25
C SER A 115 -3.99 -2.68 -6.79
N GLU A 116 -3.17 -3.53 -6.20
CA GLU A 116 -3.40 -3.95 -4.81
C GLU A 116 -2.32 -3.43 -3.87
N ILE A 117 -2.73 -3.14 -2.64
CA ILE A 117 -1.86 -2.86 -1.51
C ILE A 117 -2.23 -3.83 -0.41
N HIS A 118 -1.24 -4.60 0.05
CA HIS A 118 -1.41 -5.59 1.11
C HIS A 118 -0.64 -5.11 2.34
N ILE A 119 -1.38 -4.86 3.42
CA ILE A 119 -0.84 -4.43 4.70
C ILE A 119 -0.72 -5.65 5.60
N ASP A 120 0.41 -5.86 6.27
CA ASP A 120 0.54 -6.99 7.20
C ASP A 120 -0.33 -6.79 8.43
N SER A 121 -1.35 -7.63 8.55
CA SER A 121 -2.28 -7.68 9.68
C SER A 121 -1.63 -8.11 11.00
N ALA A 122 -0.44 -8.72 10.96
CA ALA A 122 0.28 -9.15 12.15
C ALA A 122 1.06 -8.02 12.83
N GLU A 123 1.21 -6.87 12.16
CA GLU A 123 1.95 -5.73 12.72
C GLU A 123 1.11 -4.97 13.77
N PRO A 124 1.74 -4.47 14.85
CA PRO A 124 1.06 -3.70 15.88
C PRO A 124 0.83 -2.25 15.42
N TRP A 125 -0.07 -2.07 14.45
CA TRP A 125 -0.29 -0.79 13.79
C TRP A 125 -0.66 0.35 14.74
N HIS A 126 0.08 1.44 14.61
CA HIS A 126 -0.27 2.71 15.26
C HIS A 126 -1.09 3.59 14.31
N ILE A 127 -2.36 3.77 14.66
CA ILE A 127 -3.36 4.51 13.89
C ILE A 127 -3.71 5.81 14.65
N TYR A 128 -2.84 6.82 14.61
CA TYR A 128 -3.13 8.14 15.18
C TYR A 128 -2.57 9.28 14.31
N LEU A 129 -3.39 10.29 14.04
CA LEU A 129 -3.01 11.52 13.32
C LEU A 129 -2.31 12.56 14.21
N THR A 130 -2.30 12.40 15.54
CA THR A 130 -1.96 13.50 16.48
C THR A 130 -1.14 13.12 17.72
N ASP A 131 -0.77 11.86 17.96
CA ASP A 131 -0.02 11.52 19.19
C ASP A 131 1.50 11.74 19.01
N LYS A 132 2.02 12.77 19.68
CA LYS A 132 3.45 13.14 19.70
C LYS A 132 4.27 12.26 20.66
N SER A 133 3.66 11.32 21.37
CA SER A 133 4.37 10.35 22.21
C SER A 133 5.01 9.26 21.35
N ALA A 134 5.98 9.67 20.53
CA ALA A 134 6.78 8.79 19.69
C ALA A 134 7.79 8.04 20.57
N SER A 135 7.40 6.86 21.08
CA SER A 135 8.40 5.83 21.37
C SER A 135 9.03 5.40 20.04
N SER A 136 10.36 5.28 19.98
CA SER A 136 11.17 5.12 18.77
C SER A 136 10.92 3.86 17.91
N ASN A 137 9.98 2.99 18.27
CA ASN A 137 9.82 1.64 17.70
C ASN A 137 8.35 1.35 17.31
N LYS A 138 7.66 2.27 16.64
CA LYS A 138 6.26 2.12 16.25
C LYS A 138 6.09 2.21 14.74
N ASP A 139 5.41 1.24 14.16
CA ASP A 139 5.02 1.24 12.75
C ASP A 139 3.71 2.00 12.58
N TYR A 140 3.78 3.13 11.88
CA TYR A 140 2.66 4.03 11.69
C TYR A 140 1.92 3.69 10.40
N LEU A 141 0.65 3.30 10.53
CA LEU A 141 -0.17 2.89 9.40
C LEU A 141 -0.26 4.00 8.34
N LEU A 142 -0.33 5.27 8.75
CA LEU A 142 -0.35 6.40 7.83
C LEU A 142 0.90 6.45 6.94
N ASN A 143 2.09 6.30 7.52
CA ASN A 143 3.35 6.38 6.78
C ASN A 143 3.46 5.23 5.78
N THR A 144 3.11 4.02 6.22
CA THR A 144 3.04 2.84 5.35
C THR A 144 2.06 3.06 4.21
N LEU A 145 0.83 3.53 4.50
CA LEU A 145 -0.17 3.81 3.47
C LEU A 145 0.31 4.85 2.46
N ILE A 146 0.90 5.97 2.91
CA ILE A 146 1.44 7.00 1.99
C ILE A 146 2.49 6.37 1.06
N HIS A 147 3.41 5.59 1.61
CA HIS A 147 4.47 4.92 0.86
C HIS A 147 3.92 3.94 -0.17
N GLU A 148 3.09 3.00 0.26
CA GLU A 148 2.53 1.96 -0.62
C GLU A 148 1.56 2.53 -1.66
N ILE A 149 0.82 3.60 -1.33
CA ILE A 149 0.02 4.33 -2.33
C ILE A 149 0.94 4.87 -3.42
N GLY A 150 2.11 5.44 -3.09
CA GLY A 150 3.09 5.91 -4.07
C GLY A 150 3.45 4.84 -5.10
N HIS A 151 3.70 3.61 -4.66
CA HIS A 151 3.94 2.47 -5.54
C HIS A 151 2.72 2.15 -6.43
N SER A 152 1.52 2.12 -5.86
CA SER A 152 0.29 1.92 -6.63
C SER A 152 0.02 3.03 -7.66
N LEU A 153 0.64 4.20 -7.50
CA LEU A 153 0.59 5.32 -8.45
C LEU A 153 1.67 5.25 -9.54
N GLY A 154 2.63 4.32 -9.44
CA GLY A 154 3.71 4.18 -10.40
C GLY A 154 5.06 4.74 -9.95
N LEU A 155 5.22 5.12 -8.68
CA LEU A 155 6.49 5.64 -8.18
C LEU A 155 7.42 4.49 -7.77
N PRO A 156 8.67 4.46 -8.25
CA PRO A 156 9.65 3.48 -7.79
C PRO A 156 10.05 3.77 -6.34
N GLN A 157 10.68 2.79 -5.68
CA GLN A 157 11.36 3.07 -4.42
C GLN A 157 12.46 4.13 -4.65
N LEU A 158 12.38 5.22 -3.90
CA LEU A 158 13.43 6.23 -3.87
C LEU A 158 14.55 5.71 -2.98
N HIS A 159 15.75 5.61 -3.56
CA HIS A 159 16.98 5.35 -2.82
C HIS A 159 17.53 6.70 -2.38
N ASP A 160 17.38 7.04 -1.10
CA ASP A 160 18.12 8.15 -0.47
C ASP A 160 19.25 7.58 0.42
#